data_AF-A0A2G6WLP0-F1
#
_entry.id   AF-A0A2G6WLP0-F1
#
_cell.length_a   1.000
_cell.length_b   1.000
_cell.length_c   1.000
_cell.angle_alpha   90.00
_cell.angle_beta   90.00
_cell.angle_gamma   90.00
#
_symmetry.space_group_name_H-M   'P 1'
#
loop_
_entity.id
_entity.type
_entity.pdbx_description
1 polymer ?
#
loop_
_entity_poly.entity_id
_entity_poly.type
_entity_poly.pdbx_seq_one_letter_code
_entity_poly.pdbx_strand_id
1 'polypeptide(L)' 'MTLRILAYSPKMKGDLDDDYTLFEDGSVLHEYDAHRYPGGYNLKRNYTSSEINQEVKYRLLEAAGPDDKETVKTLLNL' A
#
# COMPACT_ATOMS: atom_id res chain seq x y z
N MET A 1 13.00 15.18 -2.67
CA MET A 1 13.45 13.87 -3.19
C MET A 1 12.21 13.03 -3.37
N THR A 2 12.00 12.42 -4.53
CA THR A 2 10.86 11.54 -4.80
C THR A 2 11.32 10.12 -4.48
N LEU A 3 10.65 9.43 -3.57
CA LEU A 3 10.96 8.05 -3.25
C LEU A 3 10.53 7.13 -4.40
N ARG A 4 11.36 6.15 -4.73
CA ARG A 4 11.01 5.13 -5.71
C ARG A 4 9.86 4.26 -5.17
N ILE A 5 8.85 4.03 -6.01
CA ILE A 5 7.76 3.08 -5.73
C ILE A 5 8.24 1.68 -6.08
N LEU A 6 8.11 0.75 -5.12
CA LEU A 6 8.43 -0.67 -5.32
C LEU A 6 7.20 -1.50 -5.65
N ALA A 7 6.04 -1.12 -5.12
CA ALA A 7 4.78 -1.79 -5.41
C ALA A 7 3.61 -0.82 -5.27
N TYR A 8 2.62 -0.97 -6.16
CA TYR A 8 1.34 -0.27 -6.12
C TYR A 8 0.22 -1.30 -6.22
N SER A 9 -0.58 -1.45 -5.17
CA SER A 9 -1.70 -2.38 -5.11
C SER A 9 -3.02 -1.61 -5.11
N PRO A 10 -3.61 -1.37 -6.29
CA PRO A 10 -4.95 -0.79 -6.37
C PRO A 10 -6.01 -1.83 -5.96
N LYS A 11 -7.01 -1.42 -5.18
CA LYS A 11 -8.18 -2.25 -4.86
C LYS A 11 -9.35 -1.37 -4.51
N MET A 12 -10.56 -1.87 -4.76
CA MET A 12 -11.79 -1.21 -4.34
C MET A 12 -12.57 -2.10 -3.36
N LYS A 13 -13.23 -1.46 -2.40
CA LYS A 13 -14.24 -2.05 -1.51
C LYS A 13 -15.61 -1.55 -1.95
N GLY A 14 -16.15 -2.18 -3.00
CA GLY A 14 -17.32 -1.65 -3.71
C GLY A 14 -16.92 -0.49 -4.60
N ASP A 15 -17.40 0.71 -4.29
CA ASP A 15 -17.04 1.97 -4.96
C ASP A 15 -16.05 2.83 -4.14
N LEU A 16 -15.51 2.30 -3.05
CA LEU A 16 -14.58 2.98 -2.15
C LEU A 16 -13.15 2.50 -2.42
N ASP A 17 -12.22 3.43 -2.58
CA ASP A 17 -10.81 3.09 -2.85
C ASP A 17 -10.12 2.49 -1.61
N ASP A 18 -9.14 1.59 -1.82
CA ASP A 18 -8.33 0.91 -0.80
C ASP A 18 -6.94 0.57 -1.36
N ASP A 19 -6.23 1.61 -1.79
CA ASP A 19 -4.97 1.51 -2.51
C ASP A 19 -3.77 1.59 -1.57
N TYR A 20 -2.77 0.75 -1.82
CA TYR A 20 -1.53 0.76 -1.05
C TYR A 20 -0.32 0.93 -1.96
N THR A 21 0.58 1.84 -1.60
CA THR A 21 1.86 2.08 -2.27
C THR A 21 3.00 1.81 -1.29
N LEU A 22 3.95 0.94 -1.65
CA LEU A 22 5.18 0.71 -0.90
C LEU A 22 6.34 1.46 -1.55
N PHE A 23 7.08 2.22 -0.74
CA PHE A 23 8.26 2.94 -1.16
C PHE A 23 9.55 2.22 -0.76
N GLU A 24 10.65 2.61 -1.39
CA GLU A 24 11.98 2.02 -1.16
C GLU A 24 12.53 2.19 0.26
N ASP A 25 12.04 3.17 1.02
CA ASP A 25 12.38 3.39 2.42
C ASP A 25 11.57 2.52 3.40
N GLY A 26 10.65 1.70 2.89
CA GLY A 26 9.77 0.83 3.67
C GLY A 26 8.50 1.52 4.18
N SER A 27 8.30 2.80 3.86
CA SER A 27 7.03 3.47 4.14
C SER A 27 5.92 2.98 3.21
N VAL A 28 4.70 2.91 3.74
CA VAL A 28 3.51 2.50 3.01
C VAL A 28 2.48 3.62 3.04
N LEU A 29 2.10 4.13 1.87
CA LEU A 29 0.98 5.06 1.72
C LEU A 29 -0.29 4.28 1.44
N HIS A 30 -1.33 4.51 2.25
CA HIS A 30 -2.68 4.02 2.06
C HIS A 30 -3.56 5.18 1.60
N GLU A 31 -4.10 5.08 0.40
CA GLU A 31 -5.06 6.03 -0.17
C GLU A 31 -6.41 5.32 -0.24
N TYR A 32 -7.42 5.89 0.41
CA TYR A 32 -8.68 5.16 0.58
C TYR A 32 -9.87 6.07 0.81
N ASP A 33 -11.06 5.50 0.61
CA ASP A 33 -12.32 6.09 1.03
C ASP A 33 -12.90 5.31 2.21
N ALA A 34 -13.18 6.00 3.32
CA ALA A 34 -13.79 5.39 4.49
C ALA A 34 -15.29 5.12 4.30
N HIS A 35 -16.01 6.06 3.67
CA HIS A 35 -17.46 5.98 3.44
C HIS A 35 -17.96 7.06 2.46
N ARG A 36 -19.19 6.91 1.97
CA ARG A 36 -19.81 7.81 0.98
C ARG A 36 -20.28 9.18 1.50
N TYR A 37 -20.24 9.41 2.81
CA TYR A 37 -20.65 10.69 3.39
C TYR A 37 -19.55 11.75 3.23
N PRO A 38 -19.90 13.06 3.26
CA PRO A 38 -18.93 14.14 3.17
C PRO A 38 -17.76 13.96 4.15
N GLY A 39 -16.54 14.11 3.63
CA GLY A 39 -15.30 13.90 4.39
C GLY A 39 -14.79 12.45 4.43
N GLY A 40 -15.52 11.49 3.85
CA GLY A 40 -15.09 10.08 3.79
C GLY A 40 -14.26 9.70 2.58
N TYR A 41 -14.02 10.62 1.65
CA TYR A 41 -13.30 10.37 0.40
C TYR A 41 -11.88 10.94 0.41
N ASN A 42 -10.99 10.39 -0.42
CA ASN A 42 -9.62 10.86 -0.67
C ASN A 42 -8.74 10.92 0.59
N LEU A 43 -8.94 9.98 1.51
CA LEU A 43 -8.14 9.91 2.73
C LEU A 43 -6.77 9.32 2.42
N LYS A 44 -5.76 9.81 3.15
CA LYS A 44 -4.38 9.35 3.02
C LYS A 44 -3.79 9.08 4.39
N ARG A 45 -3.10 7.96 4.53
CA ARG A 45 -2.38 7.61 5.76
C ARG A 45 -1.07 6.92 5.44
N ASN A 46 -0.02 7.29 6.16
CA ASN A 46 1.25 6.58 6.11
C ASN A 46 1.32 5.53 7.21
N TYR A 47 1.89 4.38 6.86
CA TYR A 47 2.14 3.26 7.74
C TYR A 47 3.59 2.78 7.59
N THR A 48 4.06 2.10 8.60
CA THR A 48 5.21 1.20 8.55
C THR A 48 4.76 -0.21 8.17
N SER A 49 5.70 -1.06 7.73
CA SER A 49 5.39 -2.46 7.40
C SER A 49 4.85 -3.27 8.59
N SER A 50 5.09 -2.85 9.83
CA SER A 50 4.52 -3.46 11.04
C SER A 50 3.06 -3.07 11.32
N GLU A 51 2.58 -1.95 10.77
CA GLU A 51 1.23 -1.43 11.03
C GLU A 51 0.18 -1.93 10.02
N ILE A 52 0.62 -2.48 8.89
CA ILE A 52 -0.27 -3.08 7.89
C ILE A 52 -0.47 -4.57 8.14
N ASN A 53 -1.68 -5.06 7.84
CA ASN A 53 -2.04 -6.45 8.04
C ASN A 53 -1.39 -7.39 7.00
N GLN A 54 -1.43 -8.70 7.28
CA GLN A 54 -0.82 -9.71 6.43
C GLN A 54 -1.40 -9.75 5.00
N GLU A 55 -2.71 -9.51 4.83
CA GLU A 55 -3.35 -9.46 3.50
C GLU A 55 -2.73 -8.36 2.63
N VAL A 56 -2.58 -7.15 3.19
CA VAL A 56 -2.00 -6.00 2.48
C VAL A 56 -0.53 -6.28 2.12
N LYS A 57 0.22 -6.95 2.99
CA LYS A 57 1.61 -7.33 2.68
C LYS A 57 1.68 -8.25 1.47
N TYR A 58 0.84 -9.29 1.41
CA TYR A 58 0.81 -10.18 0.25
C TYR A 58 0.35 -9.47 -1.02
N ARG A 59 -0.66 -8.59 -0.92
CA ARG A 59 -1.10 -7.75 -2.04
C ARG A 59 0.03 -6.91 -2.63
N LEU A 60 0.85 -6.29 -1.78
CA LEU A 60 2.01 -5.50 -2.21
C LEU A 60 3.10 -6.37 -2.82
N LEU A 61 3.37 -7.55 -2.26
CA LEU A 61 4.33 -8.51 -2.82
C LEU A 61 3.89 -9.06 -4.19
N GLU A 62 2.59 -9.29 -4.38
CA GLU A 62 2.03 -9.73 -5.66
C GLU A 62 2.08 -8.64 -6.73
N ALA A 63 1.84 -7.39 -6.33
CA ALA A 63 1.89 -6.24 -7.22
C ALA A 63 3.32 -5.80 -7.59
N ALA A 64 4.33 -6.23 -6.83
CA ALA A 64 5.72 -5.90 -7.08
C ALA A 64 6.23 -6.53 -8.39
N GLY A 65 7.04 -5.77 -9.13
CA GLY A 65 7.77 -6.27 -10.29
C GLY A 65 8.77 -7.38 -9.90
N PRO A 66 9.16 -8.26 -10.83
CA PRO A 66 10.04 -9.39 -10.54
C PRO A 66 11.38 -8.96 -9.92
N ASP A 67 11.94 -7.84 -10.37
CA ASP A 67 13.22 -7.31 -9.88
C ASP A 67 13.13 -6.74 -8.46
N ASP A 68 11.92 -6.35 -8.02
CA ASP A 68 11.69 -5.74 -6.70
C ASP A 68 11.15 -6.73 -5.66
N LYS A 69 10.77 -7.95 -6.05
CA LYS A 69 10.10 -8.91 -5.15
C LYS A 69 10.88 -9.24 -3.89
N GLU A 70 12.19 -9.47 -3.97
CA GLU A 70 13.03 -9.78 -2.80
C GLU A 70 13.15 -8.58 -1.85
N THR A 71 13.29 -7.37 -2.42
CA THR A 71 13.31 -6.11 -1.65
C THR A 71 11.98 -5.91 -0.93
N VAL A 72 10.87 -6.07 -1.64
CA VAL A 72 9.52 -5.94 -1.09
C VAL A 72 9.28 -6.96 0.02
N LYS A 73 9.67 -8.23 -0.18
CA LYS A 73 9.56 -9.27 0.84
C LYS A 73 10.31 -8.91 2.12
N THR A 74 11.54 -8.41 1.97
CA THR A 74 12.37 -7.96 3.09
C THR A 74 11.72 -6.78 3.84
N LEU A 75 11.28 -5.74 3.12
CA LEU A 75 10.66 -4.55 3.73
C LEU A 75 9.34 -4.88 4.45
N LEU A 76 8.57 -5.82 3.93
CA LEU A 76 7.29 -6.24 4.50
C LEU A 76 7.41 -7.25 5.65
N ASN A 77 8.63 -7.74 5.94
CA ASN A 77 8.89 -8.81 6.90
C ASN A 77 8.07 -10.08 6.58
N LEU A 78 8.17 -10.57 5.35
CA LEU A 78 7.49 -11.78 4.82
C LEU A 78 8.47 -12.93 4.54
#